data_AF-A0A382QTH8-F1
#
_entry.id   AF-A0A382QTH8-F1
#
_cell.length_a   1.000
_cell.length_b   1.000
_cell.length_c   1.000
_cell.angle_alpha   90.00
_cell.angle_beta   90.00
_cell.angle_gamma   90.00
#
_symmetry.space_group_name_H-M   'P 1'
#
loop_
_entity.id
_entity.type
_entity.pdbx_description
1 polymer ?
#
loop_
_entity_poly.entity_id
_entity_poly.type
_entity_poly.pdbx_seq_one_letter_code
_entity_poly.pdbx_strand_id
1 'polypeptide(L)'
;ISLEARVCIDQGRVLDDHSRHRDYTNQQFFKTSEEMKTLFEDLPEAFINSIKIAKKCNFSFDNTNHVLPEFSTPEKYTIDDFLTMEANEGLSNLVKNQKINKQVYNLRLIEELEIIKRTGFSGYFLIVADFVKWSREQNIPVGPGRGSGPGSLVAYCLGITDIDPIEHDLIFERFLNPERISMPDFDIDFCVNGRDAVIDYVSNKYGNNMVSQIITYGTLSAKAVIRDVGRILGYPYGLVDQVAKLVPFDIGITITEALKKSDELAERYKNDEDVESIINLSLKLEGLVRNAGTHAGGVIIAPSELSNFMPLYKVDDEVGTVTQFDKDD
;
A
#
# COMPACT_ATOMS: atom_id res chain seq x y z
N ILE A 1 12.39 -14.25 25.56
CA ILE A 1 11.16 -15.06 25.36
C ILE A 1 10.40 -14.58 24.12
N SER A 2 10.08 -13.29 23.96
CA SER A 2 9.31 -12.83 22.79
C SER A 2 9.97 -13.14 21.42
N LEU A 3 11.29 -12.95 21.27
CA LEU A 3 11.99 -13.31 20.04
C LEU A 3 11.89 -14.83 19.76
N GLU A 4 12.21 -15.65 20.75
CA GLU A 4 12.08 -17.11 20.65
C GLU A 4 10.66 -17.57 20.32
N ALA A 5 9.66 -16.94 20.92
CA ALA A 5 8.26 -17.19 20.62
C ALA A 5 7.93 -16.83 19.17
N ARG A 6 8.37 -15.67 18.67
CA ARG A 6 8.18 -15.27 17.27
C ARG A 6 8.84 -16.25 16.29
N VAL A 7 10.03 -16.75 16.61
CA VAL A 7 10.74 -17.76 15.81
C VAL A 7 9.99 -19.09 15.83
N CYS A 8 9.47 -19.50 16.98
CA CYS A 8 8.66 -20.73 17.09
C CYS A 8 7.35 -20.63 16.26
N ILE A 9 6.70 -19.46 16.23
CA ILE A 9 5.52 -19.22 15.39
C ILE A 9 5.87 -19.39 13.91
N ASP A 10 7.00 -18.82 13.50
CA ASP A 10 7.52 -18.88 12.13
C ASP A 10 7.81 -20.32 11.69
N GLN A 11 8.56 -21.04 12.52
CA GLN A 11 9.00 -22.41 12.26
C GLN A 11 7.89 -23.45 12.53
N GLY A 12 6.74 -23.03 13.06
CA GLY A 12 5.65 -23.92 13.45
C GLY A 12 6.02 -24.92 14.56
N ARG A 13 6.91 -24.54 15.48
CA ARG A 13 7.40 -25.39 16.58
C ARG A 13 6.87 -24.96 17.95
N VAL A 14 6.87 -25.90 18.89
CA VAL A 14 6.56 -25.64 20.30
C VAL A 14 7.80 -25.09 21.01
N LEU A 15 7.62 -24.18 21.95
CA LEU A 15 8.69 -23.49 22.67
C LEU A 15 9.55 -24.46 23.52
N ASP A 16 8.89 -25.45 24.12
CA ASP A 16 9.49 -26.49 24.97
C ASP A 16 10.06 -27.68 24.17
N ASP A 17 10.02 -27.64 22.83
CA ASP A 17 10.66 -28.65 22.00
C ASP A 17 12.19 -28.64 22.19
N HIS A 18 12.70 -29.61 22.96
CA HIS A 18 14.14 -29.78 23.20
C HIS A 18 14.94 -30.16 21.95
N SER A 19 14.29 -30.64 20.88
CA SER A 19 14.94 -30.96 19.61
C SER A 19 15.13 -29.73 18.71
N ARG A 20 14.55 -28.58 19.07
CA ARG A 20 14.69 -27.34 18.32
C ARG A 20 16.09 -26.76 18.47
N HIS A 21 16.65 -26.34 17.35
CA HIS A 21 17.88 -25.54 17.34
C HIS A 21 17.59 -24.12 17.86
N ARG A 22 18.39 -23.66 18.82
CA ARG A 22 18.25 -22.33 19.44
C ARG A 22 19.36 -21.44 18.91
N ASP A 23 19.08 -20.73 17.84
CA ASP A 23 20.03 -19.82 17.17
C ASP A 23 20.31 -18.53 17.96
N TYR A 24 19.42 -18.18 18.90
CA TYR A 24 19.43 -16.88 19.56
C TYR A 24 19.79 -16.97 21.04
N THR A 25 20.32 -15.87 21.57
CA THR A 25 20.68 -15.71 22.98
C THR A 25 19.95 -14.52 23.59
N ASN A 26 19.88 -14.48 24.91
CA ASN A 26 19.32 -13.33 25.64
C ASN A 26 20.20 -12.07 25.60
N GLN A 27 21.35 -12.11 24.92
CA GLN A 27 22.26 -10.96 24.78
C GLN A 27 22.03 -10.16 23.49
N GLN A 28 21.18 -10.63 22.57
CA GLN A 28 20.91 -10.00 21.27
C GLN A 28 19.78 -8.94 21.35
N PHE A 29 19.90 -8.01 22.28
CA PHE A 29 19.05 -6.83 22.35
C PHE A 29 19.85 -5.58 21.95
N PHE A 30 19.16 -4.45 21.80
CA PHE A 30 19.83 -3.19 21.50
C PHE A 30 20.56 -2.68 22.76
N LYS A 31 21.84 -3.05 22.88
CA LYS A 31 22.72 -2.68 23.99
C LYS A 31 23.03 -1.19 23.99
N THR A 32 23.32 -0.65 25.17
CA THR A 32 23.77 0.75 25.28
C THR A 32 25.20 0.91 24.76
N SER A 33 25.61 2.16 24.51
CA SER A 33 26.97 2.47 24.08
C SER A 33 28.00 2.02 25.12
N GLU A 34 27.71 2.19 26.41
CA GLU A 34 28.56 1.74 27.51
C GLU A 34 28.68 0.22 27.56
N GLU A 35 27.55 -0.50 27.46
CA GLU A 35 27.54 -1.97 27.44
C GLU A 35 28.39 -2.51 26.28
N MET A 36 28.24 -1.93 25.08
CA MET A 36 29.03 -2.32 23.90
C MET A 36 30.50 -1.96 24.04
N LYS A 37 30.84 -0.83 24.68
CA LYS A 37 32.24 -0.44 24.91
C LYS A 37 32.92 -1.37 25.89
N THR A 38 32.25 -1.76 26.97
CA THR A 38 32.78 -2.75 27.94
C THR A 38 32.88 -4.14 27.31
N LEU A 39 31.90 -4.54 26.48
CA LEU A 39 31.90 -5.85 25.82
C LEU A 39 33.09 -6.04 24.86
N PHE A 40 33.54 -4.96 24.23
CA PHE A 40 34.67 -4.95 23.28
C PHE A 40 35.90 -4.20 23.83
N GLU A 41 36.10 -4.20 25.15
CA GLU A 41 37.24 -3.51 25.78
C GLU A 41 38.59 -4.09 25.34
N ASP A 42 38.62 -5.39 25.05
CA ASP A 42 39.77 -6.12 24.50
C ASP A 42 40.04 -5.82 23.02
N LEU A 43 39.04 -5.28 22.29
CA LEU A 43 39.14 -4.93 20.88
C LEU A 43 38.53 -3.54 20.56
N PRO A 44 39.14 -2.43 21.02
CA PRO A 44 38.58 -1.09 20.86
C PRO A 44 38.37 -0.68 19.39
N GLU A 45 39.16 -1.21 18.45
CA GLU A 45 38.96 -0.91 17.03
C GLU A 45 37.60 -1.37 16.50
N ALA A 46 37.02 -2.45 17.02
CA ALA A 46 35.70 -2.93 16.59
C ALA A 46 34.61 -1.90 16.91
N PHE A 47 34.65 -1.37 18.14
CA PHE A 47 33.76 -0.29 18.57
C PHE A 47 33.98 0.98 17.73
N ILE A 48 35.23 1.44 17.58
CA ILE A 48 35.56 2.67 16.84
C ILE A 48 35.18 2.56 15.36
N ASN A 49 35.38 1.40 14.74
CA ASN A 49 35.09 1.21 13.32
C ASN A 49 33.58 1.26 13.03
N SER A 50 32.71 0.86 13.96
CA SER A 50 31.25 1.02 13.80
C SER A 50 30.86 2.49 13.58
N ILE A 51 31.45 3.41 14.36
CA ILE A 51 31.25 4.86 14.24
C ILE A 51 31.81 5.39 12.92
N LYS A 52 32.99 4.91 12.51
CA LYS A 52 33.60 5.30 11.23
C LYS A 52 32.76 4.85 10.04
N ILE A 53 32.18 3.65 10.08
CA ILE A 53 31.29 3.12 9.06
C ILE A 53 30.02 3.98 9.02
N ALA A 54 29.38 4.21 10.17
CA ALA A 54 28.18 5.04 10.26
C ALA A 54 28.39 6.44 9.65
N LYS A 55 29.53 7.09 9.92
CA LYS A 55 29.88 8.39 9.32
C LYS A 55 30.08 8.37 7.80
N LYS A 56 30.46 7.22 7.23
CA LYS A 56 30.65 7.04 5.78
C LYS A 56 29.34 6.76 5.05
N CYS A 57 28.35 6.17 5.73
CA CYS A 57 27.04 5.86 5.17
C CYS A 57 26.18 7.12 5.13
N ASN A 58 26.11 7.77 3.96
CA ASN A 58 25.26 8.94 3.73
C ASN A 58 24.33 8.63 2.55
N PHE A 59 23.09 8.26 2.87
CA PHE A 59 22.04 7.95 1.90
C PHE A 59 20.78 8.72 2.29
N SER A 60 20.06 9.21 1.30
CA SER A 60 18.79 9.91 1.47
C SER A 60 17.87 9.62 0.30
N PHE A 61 16.58 9.47 0.56
CA PHE A 61 15.56 9.47 -0.48
C PHE A 61 15.28 10.91 -0.93
N ASP A 62 15.17 11.12 -2.24
CA ASP A 62 14.67 12.37 -2.79
C ASP A 62 13.14 12.29 -2.88
N ASN A 63 12.46 12.69 -1.80
CA ASN A 63 11.00 12.66 -1.73
C ASN A 63 10.36 13.94 -2.30
N THR A 64 11.11 14.78 -3.02
CA THR A 64 10.62 16.10 -3.41
C THR A 64 9.89 16.12 -4.74
N ASN A 65 10.09 15.13 -5.61
CA ASN A 65 9.53 15.11 -6.95
C ASN A 65 8.76 13.82 -7.24
N HIS A 66 7.56 13.95 -7.80
CA HIS A 66 6.82 12.82 -8.34
C HIS A 66 7.48 12.33 -9.61
N VAL A 67 7.68 11.01 -9.68
CA VAL A 67 8.28 10.35 -10.82
C VAL A 67 7.16 9.65 -11.59
N LEU A 68 6.68 10.29 -12.66
CA LEU A 68 5.56 9.80 -13.46
C LEU A 68 6.05 8.93 -14.62
N PRO A 69 5.29 7.90 -15.05
CA PRO A 69 5.61 7.14 -16.25
C PRO A 69 5.55 8.03 -17.49
N GLU A 70 6.36 7.70 -18.50
CA GLU A 70 6.26 8.37 -19.79
C GLU A 70 5.05 7.83 -20.59
N PHE A 71 4.28 8.74 -21.18
CA PHE A 71 3.20 8.40 -22.10
C PHE A 71 3.64 8.66 -23.54
N SER A 72 3.64 7.62 -24.37
CA SER A 72 4.00 7.73 -25.79
C SER A 72 2.90 8.44 -26.59
N THR A 73 3.15 9.69 -26.99
CA THR A 73 2.28 10.43 -27.91
C THR A 73 2.61 10.11 -29.37
N PRO A 74 1.66 10.32 -30.31
CA PRO A 74 1.99 10.32 -31.73
C PRO A 74 3.07 11.39 -32.03
N GLU A 75 4.02 11.12 -32.94
CA GLU A 75 5.23 11.94 -33.19
C GLU A 75 5.00 13.45 -33.39
N LYS A 76 3.78 13.87 -33.71
CA LYS A 76 3.41 15.26 -34.00
C LYS A 76 2.92 16.05 -32.78
N TYR A 77 2.74 15.41 -31.62
CA TYR A 77 2.15 16.03 -30.45
C TYR A 77 3.08 15.97 -29.25
N THR A 78 3.19 17.10 -28.55
CA THR A 78 3.65 17.10 -27.16
C THR A 78 2.58 16.43 -26.26
N ILE A 79 2.95 16.00 -25.06
CA ILE A 79 2.01 15.43 -24.08
C ILE A 79 0.86 16.41 -23.79
N ASP A 80 1.17 17.70 -23.61
CA ASP A 80 0.20 18.74 -23.33
C ASP A 80 -0.75 19.01 -24.50
N ASP A 81 -0.22 19.00 -25.73
CA ASP A 81 -1.01 19.19 -26.94
C ASP A 81 -1.92 17.99 -27.20
N PHE A 82 -1.40 16.78 -26.95
CA PHE A 82 -2.17 15.55 -27.10
C PHE A 82 -3.33 15.49 -26.09
N LEU A 83 -3.07 15.80 -24.82
CA LEU A 83 -4.12 15.93 -23.79
C LEU A 83 -5.19 16.94 -24.21
N THR A 84 -4.76 18.10 -24.70
CA THR A 84 -5.67 19.16 -25.15
C THR A 84 -6.55 18.68 -26.29
N MET A 85 -5.98 17.97 -27.26
CA MET A 85 -6.70 17.42 -28.40
C MET A 85 -7.76 16.41 -27.94
N GLU A 86 -7.37 15.40 -27.17
CA GLU A 86 -8.28 14.35 -26.67
C GLU A 86 -9.40 14.93 -25.82
N ALA A 87 -9.10 15.87 -24.92
CA ALA A 87 -10.10 16.50 -24.06
C ALA A 87 -11.11 17.36 -24.86
N ASN A 88 -10.66 18.07 -25.90
CA ASN A 88 -11.54 18.82 -26.79
C ASN A 88 -12.42 17.92 -27.67
N GLU A 89 -11.89 16.77 -28.11
CA GLU A 89 -12.67 15.77 -28.83
C GLU A 89 -13.76 15.17 -27.93
N GLY A 90 -13.39 14.82 -26.68
CA GLY A 90 -14.32 14.38 -25.65
C GLY A 90 -15.47 15.38 -25.42
N LEU A 91 -15.13 16.65 -25.20
CA LEU A 91 -16.14 17.71 -25.05
C LEU A 91 -17.03 17.84 -26.30
N SER A 92 -16.45 17.77 -27.49
CA SER A 92 -17.20 17.87 -28.75
C SER A 92 -18.23 16.73 -28.90
N ASN A 93 -17.90 15.53 -28.42
CA ASN A 93 -18.81 14.39 -28.43
C ASN A 93 -19.93 14.54 -27.39
N LEU A 94 -19.63 15.04 -26.19
CA LEU A 94 -20.63 15.36 -25.16
C LEU A 94 -21.65 16.39 -25.67
N VAL A 95 -21.16 17.47 -26.29
CA VAL A 95 -21.99 18.54 -26.87
C VAL A 95 -22.91 18.05 -28.00
N LYS A 96 -22.53 17.01 -28.74
CA LYS A 96 -23.39 16.41 -29.78
C LYS A 96 -24.53 15.60 -29.17
N ASN A 97 -24.27 14.93 -28.06
CA ASN A 97 -25.19 13.96 -27.46
C ASN A 97 -26.10 14.59 -26.39
N GLN A 98 -25.71 15.74 -25.82
CA GLN A 98 -26.42 16.40 -24.74
C GLN A 98 -26.64 17.89 -25.02
N LYS A 99 -27.71 18.45 -24.47
CA LYS A 99 -28.06 19.87 -24.64
C LYS A 99 -27.41 20.73 -23.55
N ILE A 100 -26.10 20.88 -23.62
CA ILE A 100 -25.28 21.62 -22.63
C ILE A 100 -24.93 23.04 -23.06
N ASN A 101 -24.62 23.91 -22.09
CA ASN A 101 -24.14 25.26 -22.36
C ASN A 101 -22.67 25.25 -22.78
N LYS A 102 -22.43 25.24 -24.09
CA LYS A 102 -21.08 25.14 -24.67
C LYS A 102 -20.09 26.17 -24.11
N GLN A 103 -20.53 27.39 -23.80
CA GLN A 103 -19.61 28.44 -23.35
C GLN A 103 -19.04 28.14 -21.97
N VAL A 104 -19.89 27.68 -21.04
CA VAL A 104 -19.48 27.33 -19.67
C VAL A 104 -18.49 26.17 -19.68
N TYR A 105 -18.78 25.12 -20.45
CA TYR A 105 -17.91 23.93 -20.52
C TYR A 105 -16.57 24.23 -21.18
N ASN A 106 -16.56 25.01 -22.27
CA ASN A 106 -15.29 25.39 -22.92
C ASN A 106 -14.42 26.24 -21.99
N LEU A 107 -15.01 27.17 -21.24
CA LEU A 107 -14.25 28.00 -20.30
C LEU A 107 -13.62 27.12 -19.21
N ARG A 108 -14.42 26.25 -18.59
CA ARG A 108 -13.93 25.32 -17.56
C ARG A 108 -12.83 24.39 -18.10
N LEU A 109 -13.01 23.85 -19.31
CA LEU A 109 -12.03 22.97 -19.92
C LEU A 109 -10.67 23.66 -20.13
N ILE A 110 -10.69 24.91 -20.60
CA ILE A 110 -9.46 25.70 -20.81
C ILE A 110 -8.75 25.95 -19.48
N GLU A 111 -9.48 26.38 -18.45
CA GLU A 111 -8.92 26.64 -17.11
C GLU A 111 -8.27 25.39 -16.51
N GLU A 112 -8.96 24.24 -16.55
CA GLU A 112 -8.43 22.98 -16.04
C GLU A 112 -7.18 22.53 -16.82
N LEU A 113 -7.23 22.58 -18.16
CA LEU A 113 -6.09 22.21 -19.01
C LEU A 113 -4.85 23.08 -18.72
N GLU A 114 -5.02 24.39 -18.53
CA GLU A 114 -3.90 25.27 -18.17
C GLU A 114 -3.29 24.89 -16.82
N ILE A 115 -4.11 24.56 -15.83
CA ILE A 115 -3.63 24.13 -14.52
C ILE A 115 -2.88 22.80 -14.64
N ILE A 116 -3.45 21.80 -15.32
CA ILE A 116 -2.84 20.47 -15.48
C ILE A 116 -1.46 20.57 -16.15
N LYS A 117 -1.36 21.35 -17.23
CA LYS A 117 -0.10 21.60 -17.94
C LYS A 117 0.94 22.26 -17.03
N ARG A 118 0.54 23.31 -16.30
CA ARG A 118 1.45 24.03 -15.38
C ARG A 118 1.97 23.12 -14.26
N THR A 119 1.15 22.19 -13.79
CA THR A 119 1.54 21.23 -12.74
C THR A 119 2.30 20.00 -13.26
N GLY A 120 2.38 19.78 -14.57
CA GLY A 120 3.11 18.65 -15.16
C GLY A 120 2.37 17.31 -15.09
N PHE A 121 1.06 17.29 -14.84
CA PHE A 121 0.28 16.05 -14.69
C PHE A 121 -0.40 15.58 -15.98
N SER A 122 -0.08 16.17 -17.14
CA SER A 122 -0.71 15.80 -18.41
C SER A 122 -0.51 14.33 -18.77
N GLY A 123 0.70 13.80 -18.56
CA GLY A 123 1.00 12.37 -18.78
C GLY A 123 0.17 11.46 -17.88
N TYR A 124 -0.01 11.84 -16.61
CA TYR A 124 -0.82 11.07 -15.65
C TYR A 124 -2.28 10.95 -16.12
N PHE A 125 -2.91 12.05 -16.56
CA PHE A 125 -4.27 12.01 -17.11
C PHE A 125 -4.38 11.09 -18.33
N LEU A 126 -3.39 11.13 -19.24
CA LEU A 126 -3.39 10.29 -20.44
C LEU A 126 -3.21 8.81 -20.13
N ILE A 127 -2.29 8.47 -19.21
CA ILE A 127 -2.08 7.09 -18.74
C ILE A 127 -3.39 6.55 -18.16
N VAL A 128 -4.04 7.35 -17.31
CA VAL A 128 -5.30 6.98 -16.66
C VAL A 128 -6.43 6.80 -17.66
N ALA A 129 -6.61 7.76 -18.56
CA ALA A 129 -7.63 7.69 -19.61
C ALA A 129 -7.46 6.45 -20.50
N ASP A 130 -6.22 6.11 -20.81
CA ASP A 130 -5.88 5.01 -21.70
C ASP A 130 -6.29 3.64 -21.16
N PHE A 131 -5.88 3.28 -19.94
CA PHE A 131 -6.28 1.98 -19.38
C PHE A 131 -7.77 1.94 -19.03
N VAL A 132 -8.40 3.07 -18.68
CA VAL A 132 -9.85 3.15 -18.45
C VAL A 132 -10.60 2.90 -19.76
N LYS A 133 -10.19 3.56 -20.85
CA LYS A 133 -10.76 3.36 -22.19
C LYS A 133 -10.61 1.91 -22.65
N TRP A 134 -9.41 1.34 -22.53
CA TRP A 134 -9.15 -0.05 -22.87
C TRP A 134 -10.02 -1.01 -22.05
N SER A 135 -10.15 -0.77 -20.74
CA SER A 135 -10.99 -1.58 -19.85
C SER A 135 -12.44 -1.59 -20.31
N ARG A 136 -13.00 -0.43 -20.65
CA ARG A 136 -14.38 -0.34 -21.17
C ARG A 136 -14.53 -1.05 -22.52
N GLU A 137 -13.56 -0.94 -23.42
CA GLU A 137 -13.56 -1.66 -24.71
C GLU A 137 -13.54 -3.18 -24.54
N GLN A 138 -12.88 -3.68 -23.48
CA GLN A 138 -12.88 -5.09 -23.11
C GLN A 138 -14.11 -5.53 -22.26
N ASN A 139 -15.10 -4.65 -22.09
CA ASN A 139 -16.28 -4.86 -21.23
C ASN A 139 -15.92 -5.12 -19.76
N ILE A 140 -14.80 -4.59 -19.27
CA ILE A 140 -14.42 -4.61 -17.86
C ILE A 140 -15.07 -3.40 -17.18
N PRO A 141 -15.98 -3.59 -16.20
CA PRO A 141 -16.60 -2.48 -15.50
C PRO A 141 -15.57 -1.66 -14.72
N VAL A 142 -15.60 -0.35 -14.95
CA VAL A 142 -14.83 0.66 -14.22
C VAL A 142 -15.81 1.47 -13.37
N GLY A 143 -15.46 1.75 -12.12
CA GLY A 143 -16.27 2.60 -11.26
C GLY A 143 -16.42 4.03 -11.82
N PRO A 144 -17.47 4.77 -11.45
CA PRO A 144 -17.75 6.12 -12.00
C PRO A 144 -16.74 7.21 -11.59
N GLY A 145 -15.68 6.85 -10.84
CA GLY A 145 -14.75 7.73 -10.15
C GLY A 145 -15.11 7.92 -8.68
N ARG A 146 -14.10 7.92 -7.80
CA ARG A 146 -14.23 8.23 -6.37
C ARG A 146 -13.37 9.43 -5.98
N GLY A 147 -13.52 9.84 -4.72
CA GLY A 147 -12.74 10.93 -4.16
C GLY A 147 -13.04 12.27 -4.85
N SER A 148 -11.99 13.00 -5.18
CA SER A 148 -12.07 14.32 -5.83
C SER A 148 -12.00 14.24 -7.36
N GLY A 149 -11.63 13.10 -7.95
CA GLY A 149 -11.50 12.92 -9.40
C GLY A 149 -12.73 13.37 -10.21
N PRO A 150 -13.98 13.06 -9.79
CA PRO A 150 -15.19 13.54 -10.45
C PRO A 150 -15.35 15.05 -10.57
N GLY A 151 -14.56 15.86 -9.86
CA GLY A 151 -14.58 17.32 -9.97
C GLY A 151 -13.89 17.90 -11.21
N SER A 152 -13.21 17.07 -12.02
CA SER A 152 -12.52 17.49 -13.24
C SER A 152 -13.35 17.26 -14.49
N LEU A 153 -13.59 18.34 -15.24
CA LEU A 153 -14.19 18.26 -16.57
C LEU A 153 -13.24 17.60 -17.57
N VAL A 154 -11.93 17.79 -17.45
CA VAL A 154 -10.95 17.08 -18.29
C VAL A 154 -11.08 15.56 -18.09
N ALA A 155 -11.20 15.10 -16.83
CA ALA A 155 -11.41 13.70 -16.53
C ALA A 155 -12.72 13.16 -17.13
N TYR A 156 -13.81 13.92 -17.04
CA TYR A 156 -15.09 13.57 -17.65
C TYR A 156 -14.99 13.48 -19.19
N CYS A 157 -14.35 14.45 -19.84
CA CYS A 157 -14.16 14.48 -21.29
C CYS A 157 -13.32 13.31 -21.82
N LEU A 158 -12.29 12.91 -21.08
CA LEU A 158 -11.46 11.74 -21.40
C LEU A 158 -12.16 10.40 -21.08
N GLY A 159 -13.32 10.46 -20.43
CA GLY A 159 -14.04 9.30 -19.94
C GLY A 159 -13.39 8.67 -18.71
N ILE A 160 -12.48 9.33 -18.00
CA ILE A 160 -11.95 8.79 -16.74
C ILE A 160 -13.07 8.66 -15.70
N THR A 161 -13.94 9.67 -15.64
CA THR A 161 -15.11 9.71 -14.75
C THR A 161 -16.40 9.71 -15.57
N ASP A 162 -17.49 9.25 -14.96
CA ASP A 162 -18.81 9.19 -15.61
C ASP A 162 -19.78 10.28 -15.11
N ILE A 163 -19.32 11.17 -14.22
CA ILE A 163 -20.12 12.22 -13.56
C ILE A 163 -19.80 13.57 -14.19
N ASP A 164 -20.83 14.32 -14.61
CA ASP A 164 -20.68 15.69 -15.10
C ASP A 164 -20.40 16.64 -13.91
N PRO A 165 -19.21 17.27 -13.84
CA PRO A 165 -18.87 18.15 -12.73
C PRO A 165 -19.65 19.46 -12.74
N ILE A 166 -20.08 19.96 -13.90
CA ILE A 166 -20.80 21.23 -14.02
C ILE A 166 -22.27 21.04 -13.63
N GLU A 167 -22.88 19.93 -14.01
CA GLU A 167 -24.27 19.62 -13.62
C GLU A 167 -24.42 19.46 -12.10
N HIS A 168 -23.38 18.94 -11.44
CA HIS A 168 -23.38 18.65 -10.01
C HIS A 168 -22.59 19.66 -9.15
N ASP A 169 -22.21 20.82 -9.70
CA ASP A 169 -21.47 21.88 -9.00
C ASP A 169 -20.17 21.38 -8.31
N LEU A 170 -19.47 20.43 -8.94
CA LEU A 170 -18.23 19.85 -8.43
C LEU A 170 -17.03 20.76 -8.76
N ILE A 171 -16.11 20.85 -7.80
CA ILE A 171 -15.00 21.81 -7.80
C ILE A 171 -13.69 21.10 -8.15
N PHE A 172 -13.01 21.56 -9.21
CA PHE A 172 -11.76 21.02 -9.73
C PHE A 172 -10.59 21.26 -8.77
N GLU A 173 -10.57 22.41 -8.10
CA GLU A 173 -9.51 22.81 -7.18
C GLU A 173 -9.44 21.92 -5.94
N ARG A 174 -10.50 21.15 -5.65
CA ARG A 174 -10.48 20.10 -4.64
C ARG A 174 -9.66 18.88 -5.10
N PHE A 175 -9.62 18.63 -6.40
CA PHE A 175 -8.83 17.57 -7.02
C PHE A 175 -7.39 18.01 -7.26
N LEU A 176 -7.20 19.16 -7.91
CA LEU A 176 -5.88 19.68 -8.22
C LEU A 176 -5.82 21.19 -7.90
N ASN A 177 -5.16 21.52 -6.80
CA ASN A 177 -4.99 22.89 -6.37
C ASN A 177 -3.68 23.48 -6.93
N PRO A 178 -3.71 24.55 -7.73
CA PRO A 178 -2.50 25.14 -8.28
C PRO A 178 -1.58 25.80 -7.24
N GLU A 179 -2.12 26.23 -6.09
CA GLU A 179 -1.33 26.82 -5.00
C GLU A 179 -0.67 25.76 -4.11
N ARG A 180 -1.16 24.52 -4.18
CA ARG A 180 -0.62 23.37 -3.44
C ARG A 180 -0.54 22.18 -4.38
N ILE A 181 0.57 22.10 -5.11
CA ILE A 181 0.85 20.98 -6.02
C ILE A 181 1.02 19.71 -5.18
N SER A 182 0.01 18.84 -5.25
CA SER A 182 0.04 17.48 -4.73
C SER A 182 -0.34 16.53 -5.85
N MET A 183 0.15 15.29 -5.79
CA MET A 183 -0.22 14.26 -6.76
C MET A 183 -1.75 14.09 -6.79
N PRO A 184 -2.39 14.23 -7.96
CA PRO A 184 -3.80 13.94 -8.12
C PRO A 184 -4.03 12.43 -7.99
N ASP A 185 -5.08 12.03 -7.29
CA ASP A 185 -5.50 10.62 -7.16
C ASP A 185 -6.94 10.44 -7.65
N PHE A 186 -7.09 9.66 -8.72
CA PHE A 186 -8.39 9.36 -9.32
C PHE A 186 -9.16 8.23 -8.61
N ASP A 187 -8.53 7.46 -7.70
CA ASP A 187 -9.14 6.33 -6.98
C ASP A 187 -10.02 5.45 -7.89
N ILE A 188 -9.42 4.86 -8.93
CA ILE A 188 -10.17 4.08 -9.93
C ILE A 188 -10.38 2.66 -9.47
N ASP A 189 -11.65 2.32 -9.23
CA ASP A 189 -12.07 0.96 -8.90
C ASP A 189 -12.28 0.13 -10.17
N PHE A 190 -11.63 -1.03 -10.24
CA PHE A 190 -11.89 -2.05 -11.26
C PHE A 190 -12.68 -3.22 -10.67
N CYS A 191 -13.52 -3.85 -11.50
CA CYS A 191 -14.14 -5.12 -11.12
C CYS A 191 -13.06 -6.21 -10.91
N VAL A 192 -13.18 -6.98 -9.82
CA VAL A 192 -12.24 -8.06 -9.47
C VAL A 192 -12.02 -9.04 -10.63
N ASN A 193 -13.07 -9.39 -11.37
CA ASN A 193 -13.01 -10.37 -12.45
C ASN A 193 -12.30 -9.88 -13.73
N GLY A 194 -11.94 -8.60 -13.82
CA GLY A 194 -11.20 -8.02 -14.97
C GLY A 194 -9.85 -7.41 -14.60
N ARG A 195 -9.51 -7.37 -13.31
CA ARG A 195 -8.30 -6.73 -12.79
C ARG A 195 -7.03 -7.26 -13.45
N ASP A 196 -6.86 -8.58 -13.47
CA ASP A 196 -5.61 -9.18 -13.96
C ASP A 196 -5.39 -8.88 -15.45
N ALA A 197 -6.47 -8.79 -16.24
CA ALA A 197 -6.41 -8.37 -17.63
C ALA A 197 -5.95 -6.90 -17.79
N VAL A 198 -6.38 -6.00 -16.88
CA VAL A 198 -5.90 -4.61 -16.86
C VAL A 198 -4.42 -4.55 -16.49
N ILE A 199 -3.99 -5.35 -15.51
CA ILE A 199 -2.57 -5.45 -15.12
C ILE A 199 -1.74 -5.94 -16.29
N ASP A 200 -2.18 -6.98 -16.99
CA ASP A 200 -1.50 -7.51 -18.17
C ASP A 200 -1.43 -6.47 -19.29
N TYR A 201 -2.49 -5.71 -19.52
CA TYR A 201 -2.49 -4.62 -20.51
C TYR A 201 -1.44 -3.55 -20.18
N VAL A 202 -1.48 -3.04 -18.94
CA VAL A 202 -0.55 -2.02 -18.46
C VAL A 202 0.89 -2.55 -18.50
N SER A 203 1.12 -3.79 -18.08
CA SER A 203 2.44 -4.42 -18.10
C SER A 203 2.98 -4.61 -19.53
N ASN A 204 2.14 -5.02 -20.47
CA ASN A 204 2.52 -5.13 -21.89
C ASN A 204 2.80 -3.77 -22.54
N LYS A 205 2.10 -2.71 -22.09
CA LYS A 205 2.22 -1.37 -22.66
C LYS A 205 3.44 -0.60 -22.15
N TYR A 206 3.65 -0.59 -20.83
CA TYR A 206 4.73 0.17 -20.19
C TYR A 206 5.98 -0.69 -19.93
N GLY A 207 5.84 -2.02 -19.97
CA GLY A 207 6.93 -2.97 -19.79
C GLY A 207 6.84 -3.71 -18.46
N ASN A 208 7.03 -5.03 -18.51
CA ASN A 208 6.89 -5.93 -17.35
C ASN A 208 7.84 -5.61 -16.17
N ASN A 209 8.98 -4.94 -16.43
CA ASN A 209 9.94 -4.55 -15.39
C ASN A 209 9.61 -3.19 -14.76
N MET A 210 8.65 -2.46 -15.33
CA MET A 210 8.23 -1.13 -14.88
C MET A 210 6.88 -1.15 -14.14
N VAL A 211 6.19 -2.29 -14.16
CA VAL A 211 4.86 -2.48 -13.57
C VAL A 211 4.91 -3.64 -12.57
N SER A 212 4.37 -3.43 -11.37
CA SER A 212 4.34 -4.46 -10.33
C SER A 212 3.15 -4.23 -9.40
N GLN A 213 2.73 -5.28 -8.71
CA GLN A 213 1.70 -5.15 -7.66
C GLN A 213 2.34 -4.61 -6.38
N ILE A 214 1.54 -3.98 -5.53
CA ILE A 214 2.02 -3.48 -4.24
C ILE A 214 1.99 -4.62 -3.22
N ILE A 215 2.98 -4.70 -2.33
CA ILE A 215 2.97 -5.69 -1.24
C ILE A 215 1.94 -5.35 -0.16
N THR A 216 1.44 -6.38 0.51
CA THR A 216 0.73 -6.25 1.78
C THR A 216 1.46 -7.03 2.85
N TYR A 217 1.48 -6.48 4.05
CA TYR A 217 2.02 -7.14 5.22
C TYR A 217 0.89 -7.71 6.08
N GLY A 218 0.83 -9.04 6.14
CA GLY A 218 -0.03 -9.74 7.10
C GLY A 218 0.54 -9.55 8.50
N THR A 219 -0.22 -8.94 9.40
CA THR A 219 0.20 -8.73 10.80
C THR A 219 -0.48 -9.72 11.75
N LEU A 220 0.15 -9.92 12.91
CA LEU A 220 -0.38 -10.72 14.00
C LEU A 220 -1.54 -9.97 14.70
N SER A 221 -2.76 -10.10 14.16
CA SER A 221 -3.98 -9.58 14.79
C SER A 221 -4.28 -10.26 16.14
N ALA A 222 -5.03 -9.60 17.02
CA ALA A 222 -5.35 -10.08 18.38
C ALA A 222 -5.78 -11.56 18.43
N LYS A 223 -6.70 -11.99 17.55
CA LYS A 223 -7.15 -13.39 17.49
C LYS A 223 -6.07 -14.33 16.95
N ALA A 224 -5.34 -13.91 15.92
CA ALA A 224 -4.30 -14.73 15.32
C ALA A 224 -3.14 -14.96 16.29
N VAL A 225 -2.69 -13.90 16.96
CA VAL A 225 -1.57 -13.99 17.91
C VAL A 225 -1.91 -14.82 19.14
N ILE A 226 -3.15 -14.77 19.66
CA ILE A 226 -3.59 -15.65 20.76
C ILE A 226 -3.54 -17.11 20.32
N ARG A 227 -4.01 -17.41 19.10
CA ARG A 227 -3.97 -18.77 18.55
C ARG A 227 -2.56 -19.28 18.34
N ASP A 228 -1.70 -18.46 17.76
CA ASP A 228 -0.31 -18.82 17.50
C ASP A 228 0.49 -18.98 18.80
N VAL A 229 0.30 -18.09 19.77
CA VAL A 229 0.94 -18.19 21.09
C VAL A 229 0.48 -19.44 21.84
N GLY A 230 -0.83 -19.70 21.88
CA GLY A 230 -1.35 -20.91 22.53
C GLY A 230 -0.78 -22.19 21.91
N ARG A 231 -0.66 -22.23 20.58
CA ARG A 231 -0.04 -23.35 19.85
C ARG A 231 1.42 -23.54 20.23
N ILE A 232 2.25 -22.49 20.24
CA ILE A 232 3.67 -22.63 20.56
C ILE A 232 3.92 -22.94 22.03
N LEU A 233 3.00 -22.59 22.94
CA LEU A 233 3.08 -22.96 24.35
C LEU A 233 2.62 -24.41 24.59
N GLY A 234 2.13 -25.10 23.55
CA GLY A 234 1.71 -26.50 23.64
C GLY A 234 0.29 -26.70 24.16
N TYR A 235 -0.51 -25.64 24.27
CA TYR A 235 -1.89 -25.74 24.74
C TYR A 235 -2.80 -26.42 23.70
N PRO A 236 -3.82 -27.20 24.14
CA PRO A 236 -4.79 -27.80 23.24
C PRO A 236 -5.58 -26.75 22.45
N TYR A 237 -5.80 -27.00 21.16
CA TYR A 237 -6.56 -26.09 20.28
C TYR A 237 -7.90 -25.65 20.87
N GLY A 238 -8.62 -26.55 21.55
CA GLY A 238 -9.92 -26.24 22.16
C GLY A 238 -9.85 -25.15 23.23
N LEU A 239 -8.83 -25.17 24.09
CA LEU A 239 -8.61 -24.13 25.11
C LEU A 239 -8.31 -22.79 24.41
N VAL A 240 -7.37 -22.81 23.48
CA VAL A 240 -6.89 -21.61 22.79
C VAL A 240 -7.98 -20.96 21.94
N ASP A 241 -8.80 -21.75 21.24
CA ASP A 241 -9.90 -21.24 20.44
C ASP A 241 -11.04 -20.66 21.30
N GLN A 242 -11.29 -21.21 22.49
CA GLN A 242 -12.22 -20.59 23.46
C GLN A 242 -11.74 -19.19 23.84
N VAL A 243 -10.46 -19.03 24.20
CA VAL A 243 -9.89 -17.71 24.53
C VAL A 243 -9.96 -16.75 23.34
N ALA A 244 -9.56 -17.21 22.14
CA ALA A 244 -9.57 -16.37 20.94
C ALA A 244 -10.98 -15.92 20.52
N LYS A 245 -12.02 -16.70 20.81
CA LYS A 245 -13.42 -16.33 20.54
C LYS A 245 -13.96 -15.25 21.46
N LEU A 246 -13.39 -15.08 22.66
CA LEU A 246 -13.76 -14.01 23.59
C LEU A 246 -13.29 -12.62 23.13
N VAL A 247 -12.39 -12.56 22.14
CA VAL A 247 -12.01 -11.29 21.49
C VAL A 247 -13.18 -10.81 20.61
N PRO A 248 -13.71 -9.59 20.83
CA PRO A 248 -14.78 -9.04 20.01
C PRO A 248 -14.44 -8.99 18.50
N PHE A 249 -15.47 -8.96 17.66
CA PHE A 249 -15.30 -8.82 16.21
C PHE A 249 -15.36 -7.36 15.81
N ASP A 250 -14.35 -6.60 16.24
CA ASP A 250 -14.15 -5.21 15.79
C ASP A 250 -12.93 -5.15 14.87
N ILE A 251 -13.04 -4.39 13.77
CA ILE A 251 -11.94 -4.20 12.82
C ILE A 251 -10.80 -3.47 13.55
N GLY A 252 -9.59 -4.03 13.49
CA GLY A 252 -8.40 -3.45 14.12
C GLY A 252 -8.34 -3.54 15.64
N ILE A 253 -9.16 -4.38 16.27
CA ILE A 253 -9.15 -4.52 17.74
C ILE A 253 -7.80 -5.01 18.27
N THR A 254 -7.34 -4.35 19.33
CA THR A 254 -6.15 -4.78 20.09
C THR A 254 -6.54 -5.70 21.25
N ILE A 255 -5.61 -6.52 21.74
CA ILE A 255 -5.82 -7.35 22.94
C ILE A 255 -6.16 -6.48 24.15
N THR A 256 -5.51 -5.32 24.27
CA THR A 256 -5.76 -4.37 25.36
C THR A 256 -7.19 -3.84 25.34
N GLU A 257 -7.75 -3.57 24.17
CA GLU A 257 -9.16 -3.18 24.03
C GLU A 257 -10.10 -4.35 24.24
N ALA A 258 -9.74 -5.55 23.75
CA ALA A 258 -10.52 -6.76 23.97
C ALA A 258 -10.70 -7.07 25.47
N LEU A 259 -9.64 -6.92 26.27
CA LEU A 259 -9.69 -7.06 27.73
C LEU A 259 -10.58 -6.01 28.42
N LYS A 260 -10.80 -4.84 27.80
CA LYS A 260 -11.71 -3.81 28.34
C LYS A 260 -13.16 -4.03 27.93
N LYS A 261 -13.39 -4.63 26.76
CA LYS A 261 -14.73 -4.84 26.17
C LYS A 261 -15.36 -6.17 26.55
N SER A 262 -14.55 -7.18 26.83
CA SER A 262 -14.99 -8.54 27.14
C SER A 262 -14.71 -8.86 28.61
N ASP A 263 -15.74 -8.72 29.45
CA ASP A 263 -15.65 -9.01 30.88
C ASP A 263 -15.20 -10.46 31.14
N GLU A 264 -15.68 -11.40 30.34
CA GLU A 264 -15.30 -12.82 30.44
C GLU A 264 -13.80 -13.03 30.12
N LEU A 265 -13.27 -12.36 29.10
CA LEU A 265 -11.84 -12.43 28.78
C LEU A 265 -11.00 -11.85 29.92
N ALA A 266 -11.44 -10.72 30.50
CA ALA A 266 -10.77 -10.08 31.62
C ALA A 266 -10.82 -10.92 32.90
N GLU A 267 -11.93 -11.62 33.14
CA GLU A 267 -12.08 -12.54 34.28
C GLU A 267 -11.16 -13.75 34.11
N ARG A 268 -11.18 -14.40 32.94
CA ARG A 268 -10.28 -15.53 32.65
C ARG A 268 -8.81 -15.13 32.74
N TYR A 269 -8.44 -13.96 32.20
CA TYR A 269 -7.08 -13.44 32.32
C TYR A 269 -6.61 -13.28 33.77
N LYS A 270 -7.51 -13.01 34.72
CA LYS A 270 -7.17 -12.86 36.16
C LYS A 270 -7.17 -14.17 36.93
N ASN A 271 -7.98 -15.14 36.51
CA ASN A 271 -8.30 -16.34 37.30
C ASN A 271 -7.69 -17.63 36.73
N ASP A 272 -7.18 -17.61 35.49
CA ASP A 272 -6.64 -18.76 34.78
C ASP A 272 -5.18 -18.47 34.36
N GLU A 273 -4.22 -19.16 35.00
CA GLU A 273 -2.78 -18.97 34.78
C GLU A 273 -2.35 -19.29 33.33
N ASP A 274 -3.06 -20.22 32.66
CA ASP A 274 -2.78 -20.56 31.27
C ASP A 274 -3.21 -19.43 30.34
N VAL A 275 -4.40 -18.86 30.58
CA VAL A 275 -4.90 -17.69 29.84
C VAL A 275 -4.02 -16.48 30.09
N GLU A 276 -3.61 -16.24 31.33
CA GLU A 276 -2.67 -15.18 31.67
C GLU A 276 -1.37 -15.30 30.87
N SER A 277 -0.79 -16.50 30.84
CA SER A 277 0.46 -16.79 30.13
C SER A 277 0.34 -16.56 28.62
N ILE A 278 -0.76 -17.02 28.01
CA ILE A 278 -1.04 -16.79 26.59
C ILE A 278 -1.14 -15.28 26.30
N ILE A 279 -1.99 -14.57 27.04
CA ILE A 279 -2.25 -13.14 26.80
C ILE A 279 -0.98 -12.29 27.01
N ASN A 280 -0.22 -12.54 28.07
CA ASN A 280 1.00 -11.79 28.37
C ASN A 280 2.07 -11.92 27.28
N LEU A 281 2.19 -13.09 26.65
CA LEU A 281 3.09 -13.29 25.53
C LEU A 281 2.51 -12.73 24.22
N SER A 282 1.20 -12.89 23.99
CA SER A 282 0.50 -12.32 22.84
C SER A 282 0.60 -10.80 22.78
N LEU A 283 0.49 -10.10 23.91
CA LEU A 283 0.65 -8.64 23.99
C LEU A 283 2.03 -8.15 23.49
N LYS A 284 3.07 -8.98 23.59
CA LYS A 284 4.43 -8.63 23.13
C LYS A 284 4.64 -8.89 21.63
N LEU A 285 3.72 -9.61 20.99
CA LEU A 285 3.83 -10.07 19.60
C LEU A 285 2.73 -9.49 18.70
N GLU A 286 1.66 -8.94 19.28
CA GLU A 286 0.58 -8.27 18.57
C GLU A 286 1.13 -7.18 17.62
N GLY A 287 0.60 -7.14 16.40
CA GLY A 287 0.97 -6.14 15.40
C GLY A 287 2.27 -6.42 14.64
N LEU A 288 3.10 -7.39 15.08
CA LEU A 288 4.29 -7.77 14.32
C LEU A 288 3.90 -8.35 12.94
N VAL A 289 4.73 -8.03 11.93
CA VAL A 289 4.59 -8.59 10.59
C VAL A 289 4.89 -10.09 10.61
N ARG A 290 3.99 -10.86 9.98
CA ARG A 290 4.05 -12.31 9.88
C ARG A 290 4.54 -12.76 8.50
N ASN A 291 3.90 -12.26 7.46
CA ASN A 291 4.11 -12.71 6.09
C ASN A 291 3.84 -11.59 5.09
N ALA A 292 4.45 -11.71 3.92
CA ALA A 292 4.09 -10.96 2.75
C ALA A 292 2.87 -11.60 2.06
N GLY A 293 2.03 -10.76 1.48
CA GLY A 293 1.01 -11.14 0.51
C GLY A 293 0.88 -10.05 -0.54
N THR A 294 0.01 -10.24 -1.51
CA THR A 294 -0.16 -9.30 -2.61
C THR A 294 -1.35 -8.38 -2.40
N HIS A 295 -1.14 -7.07 -2.59
CA HIS A 295 -2.22 -6.10 -2.47
C HIS A 295 -3.23 -6.29 -3.60
N ALA A 296 -4.40 -6.84 -3.24
CA ALA A 296 -5.47 -7.10 -4.21
C ALA A 296 -5.97 -5.85 -4.95
N GLY A 297 -5.67 -4.63 -4.48
CA GLY A 297 -6.14 -3.37 -5.08
C GLY A 297 -5.07 -2.38 -5.53
N GLY A 298 -3.79 -2.76 -5.66
CA GLY A 298 -2.69 -1.79 -5.86
C GLY A 298 -1.68 -2.25 -6.91
N VAL A 299 -1.46 -1.41 -7.92
CA VAL A 299 -0.47 -1.60 -8.99
C VAL A 299 0.34 -0.31 -9.10
N ILE A 300 1.65 -0.45 -9.20
CA ILE A 300 2.55 0.67 -9.44
C ILE A 300 3.06 0.63 -10.88
N ILE A 301 3.24 1.81 -11.47
CA ILE A 301 3.84 2.02 -12.79
C ILE A 301 4.97 3.02 -12.61
N ALA A 302 6.18 2.65 -12.98
CA ALA A 302 7.36 3.51 -12.97
C ALA A 302 7.76 3.93 -14.40
N PRO A 303 8.49 5.05 -14.58
CA PRO A 303 9.02 5.44 -15.90
C PRO A 303 10.22 4.63 -16.36
N SER A 304 10.84 3.87 -15.46
CA SER A 304 11.95 2.97 -15.77
C SER A 304 11.84 1.72 -14.90
N GLU A 305 12.84 0.83 -14.94
CA GLU A 305 12.84 -0.38 -14.13
C GLU A 305 12.58 -0.09 -12.65
N LEU A 306 11.63 -0.81 -12.05
CA LEU A 306 11.19 -0.58 -10.67
C LEU A 306 12.34 -0.68 -9.66
N SER A 307 13.35 -1.50 -9.94
CA SER A 307 14.56 -1.66 -9.12
C SER A 307 15.39 -0.37 -8.98
N ASN A 308 15.18 0.63 -9.85
CA ASN A 308 15.81 1.94 -9.72
C ASN A 308 15.19 2.77 -8.59
N PHE A 309 13.96 2.44 -8.18
CA PHE A 309 13.18 3.19 -7.19
C PHE A 309 13.00 2.41 -5.89
N MET A 310 12.79 1.09 -6.00
CA MET A 310 12.46 0.25 -4.85
C MET A 310 12.88 -1.20 -5.04
N PRO A 311 13.18 -1.92 -3.95
CA PRO A 311 13.42 -3.34 -4.03
C PRO A 311 12.11 -4.09 -4.32
N LEU A 312 12.24 -5.24 -4.98
CA LEU A 312 11.13 -6.13 -5.33
C LEU A 312 11.18 -7.39 -4.47
N TYR A 313 10.01 -7.98 -4.23
CA TYR A 313 9.83 -9.26 -3.56
C TYR A 313 9.05 -10.21 -4.47
N LYS A 314 9.38 -11.50 -4.42
CA LYS A 314 8.62 -12.54 -5.12
C LYS A 314 7.86 -13.34 -4.07
N VAL A 315 6.54 -13.25 -4.11
CA VAL A 315 5.66 -14.07 -3.27
C VAL A 315 5.68 -15.50 -3.81
N ASP A 316 5.82 -16.48 -2.91
CA ASP A 316 5.77 -17.90 -3.28
C ASP A 316 4.42 -18.24 -3.93
N ASP A 317 4.45 -19.11 -4.93
CA ASP A 317 3.28 -19.56 -5.70
C ASP A 317 2.51 -18.46 -6.48
N GLU A 318 2.97 -17.21 -6.48
CA GLU A 318 2.41 -16.13 -7.31
C GLU A 318 3.24 -15.84 -8.57
N VAL A 319 2.55 -15.38 -9.60
CA VAL A 319 3.17 -14.96 -10.87
C VAL A 319 3.56 -13.49 -10.77
N GLY A 320 4.85 -13.20 -10.95
CA GLY A 320 5.40 -11.84 -10.97
C GLY A 320 6.11 -11.45 -9.68
N THR A 321 6.33 -10.15 -9.51
CA THR A 321 6.93 -9.54 -8.32
C THR A 321 5.97 -8.53 -7.73
N VAL A 322 6.17 -8.26 -6.44
CA VAL A 322 5.56 -7.15 -5.71
C VAL A 322 6.64 -6.15 -5.25
N THR A 323 6.25 -4.92 -4.99
CA THR A 323 7.13 -3.91 -4.34
C THR A 323 7.51 -4.35 -2.92
N GLN A 324 8.57 -3.84 -2.31
CA GLN A 324 8.79 -4.03 -0.86
C GLN A 324 8.23 -2.88 -0.02
N PHE A 325 7.95 -1.74 -0.63
CA PHE A 325 7.19 -0.65 -0.03
C PHE A 325 5.71 -0.94 -0.16
N ASP A 326 4.96 -0.72 0.92
CA ASP A 326 3.51 -0.91 0.90
C ASP A 326 2.81 0.27 0.19
N LYS A 327 1.50 0.45 0.38
CA LYS A 327 0.74 1.50 -0.30
C LYS A 327 1.11 2.90 0.21
N ASP A 328 1.45 3.01 1.50
CA ASP A 328 1.61 4.30 2.18
C ASP A 328 3.07 4.79 2.18
N ASP A 329 4.03 3.87 1.96
CA ASP A 329 5.47 4.13 1.78
C ASP A 329 5.81 4.78 0.41
#